data_AF-A0A2R3N3G1-F1
#
_entry.id   AF-A0A2R3N3G1-F1
#
_cell.length_a   1.000
_cell.length_b   1.000
_cell.length_c   1.000
_cell.angle_alpha   90.00
_cell.angle_beta   90.00
_cell.angle_gamma   90.00
#
_symmetry.space_group_name_H-M   'P 1'
#
loop_
_entity.id
_entity.type
_entity.pdbx_description
1 polymer ?
#
loop_
_entity_poly.entity_id
_entity_poly.type
_entity_poly.pdbx_seq_one_letter_code
_entity_poly.pdbx_strand_id
1 'polypeptide(L)'
;MKKLLICIEELQNEKPKMIESRLLIESGAVKWKVIDNPPVIEDRPGEVGKYDINEQGEIMVRYEQREKTEAEKLKEEIQEIKKEQLDMMEALAEMKEGGA
;
A
#
# COMPACT_ATOMS: atom_id res chain seq x y z
N MET A 1 19.91 -13.52 9.14
CA MET A 1 18.67 -13.45 9.96
C MET A 1 18.13 -12.03 9.88
N LYS A 2 16.82 -11.85 9.69
CA LYS A 2 16.18 -10.53 9.73
C LYS A 2 15.58 -10.31 11.13
N LYS A 3 15.72 -9.11 11.67
CA LYS A 3 15.13 -8.71 12.95
C LYS A 3 14.23 -7.51 12.72
N LEU A 4 13.06 -7.48 13.36
CA LEU A 4 12.15 -6.35 13.32
C LEU A 4 12.15 -5.66 14.68
N LEU A 5 12.34 -4.35 14.70
CA LEU A 5 12.23 -3.53 15.90
C LEU A 5 10.89 -2.80 15.86
N ILE A 6 10.04 -3.04 16.86
CA ILE A 6 8.73 -2.38 16.99
C ILE A 6 8.67 -1.55 18.26
N CYS A 7 8.05 -0.37 18.15
CA CYS A 7 7.66 0.48 19.26
C CYS A 7 6.28 0.03 19.76
N ILE A 8 6.15 -0.30 21.05
CA ILE A 8 4.90 -0.81 21.65
C ILE A 8 4.12 0.30 22.37
N GLU A 9 4.76 1.43 22.69
CA GLU A 9 4.10 2.57 23.32
C GLU A 9 4.00 3.75 22.35
N GLU A 10 2.83 4.38 22.37
CA GLU A 10 2.50 5.55 21.57
C GLU A 10 3.34 6.73 22.07
N LEU A 11 4.22 7.26 21.22
CA LEU A 11 4.82 8.57 21.46
C LEU A 11 3.69 9.60 21.39
N GLN A 12 3.06 9.93 22.52
CA GLN A 12 2.19 11.09 22.58
C GLN A 12 3.03 12.33 22.23
N ASN A 13 2.89 12.80 20.99
CA ASN A 13 3.43 14.06 20.46
C ASN A 13 4.92 14.13 20.06
N GLU A 14 5.68 13.04 19.99
CA GLU A 14 7.04 13.12 19.44
C GLU A 14 7.11 12.55 18.02
N LYS A 15 7.55 13.39 17.07
CA LYS A 15 7.82 12.96 15.69
C LYS A 15 8.72 11.72 15.70
N PRO A 16 8.42 10.67 14.91
CA PRO A 16 9.26 9.49 14.83
C PRO A 16 10.68 9.89 14.42
N LYS A 17 11.61 9.90 15.38
CA LYS A 17 13.03 10.11 15.10
C LYS A 17 13.59 8.79 14.59
N MET A 18 14.21 8.83 13.42
CA MET A 18 14.97 7.71 12.89
C MET A 18 16.14 7.44 13.84
N ILE A 19 16.04 6.36 14.62
CA ILE A 19 17.09 5.97 15.56
C ILE A 19 18.13 5.18 14.77
N GLU A 20 19.31 5.79 14.55
CA GLU A 20 20.48 5.04 14.11
C GLU A 20 20.80 3.97 15.16
N SER A 21 21.02 2.73 14.70
CA SER A 21 21.18 1.48 15.47
C SER A 21 22.10 1.46 16.70
N ARG A 22 22.76 2.57 17.04
CA ARG A 22 23.75 2.69 18.12
C ARG A 22 23.30 3.50 19.34
N LEU A 23 22.15 4.19 19.29
CA LEU A 23 21.67 5.01 20.41
C LEU A 23 20.21 4.65 20.73
N LEU A 24 20.01 3.49 21.35
CA LEU A 24 18.82 3.27 22.15
C LEU A 24 18.93 4.22 23.35
N ILE A 25 18.31 5.40 23.24
CA ILE A 25 18.14 6.28 24.39
C ILE A 25 17.16 5.57 25.31
N GLU A 26 17.63 5.13 26.48
CA GLU A 26 16.79 4.76 27.62
C GLU A 26 16.06 6.01 28.14
N SER A 27 15.16 6.55 27.32
CA SER A 27 14.09 7.41 27.78
C SER A 27 13.03 6.47 28.34
N GLY A 28 12.78 6.53 29.65
CA GLY A 28 11.93 5.60 30.40
C GLY A 28 10.44 5.55 30.01
N ALA A 29 10.08 5.98 28.80
CA ALA A 29 8.73 6.10 28.29
C ALA A 29 8.48 5.34 26.97
N VAL A 30 9.48 4.67 26.38
CA VAL A 30 9.30 3.97 25.10
C VAL A 30 9.75 2.51 25.20
N LYS A 31 8.78 1.60 25.25
CA LYS A 31 9.06 0.15 25.18
C LYS A 31 9.27 -0.29 23.73
N TRP A 32 10.45 -0.83 23.47
CA TRP A 32 10.82 -1.47 22.21
C TRP A 32 10.83 -2.99 22.36
N LYS A 33 10.34 -3.73 21.36
CA LYS A 33 10.47 -5.18 21.27
C LYS A 33 11.20 -5.56 20.00
N VAL A 34 12.18 -6.43 20.15
CA VAL A 34 12.87 -7.07 19.03
C VAL A 34 12.15 -8.36 18.72
N ILE A 35 11.77 -8.55 17.46
CA ILE A 35 11.19 -9.79 16.96
C ILE A 35 12.24 -10.45 16.07
N ASP A 36 12.68 -11.62 16.51
CA ASP A 36 13.51 -12.50 15.69
C ASP A 36 12.61 -13.28 14.72
N ASN A 37 13.03 -13.38 13.45
CA ASN A 37 12.30 -14.04 12.37
C ASN A 37 10.87 -13.50 12.18
N PRO A 38 10.69 -12.20 11.91
CA PRO A 38 9.39 -11.65 11.59
C PRO A 38 8.81 -12.31 10.33
N PRO A 39 7.47 -12.41 10.21
CA PRO A 39 6.83 -12.90 8.99
C PRO A 39 7.27 -12.05 7.78
N VAL A 40 7.42 -12.66 6.61
CA VAL A 40 7.91 -11.96 5.42
C VAL A 40 6.73 -11.29 4.71
N ILE A 41 6.87 -10.00 4.40
CA ILE A 41 5.97 -9.33 3.46
C ILE A 41 6.34 -9.80 2.05
N GLU A 42 5.39 -10.47 1.39
CA GLU A 42 5.51 -10.92 0.02
C GLU A 42 5.17 -9.79 -0.95
N ASP A 43 5.77 -9.82 -2.14
CA ASP A 43 5.38 -8.91 -3.22
C ASP A 43 4.10 -9.44 -3.87
N ARG A 44 3.00 -8.71 -3.69
CA ARG A 44 1.68 -9.05 -4.23
C ARG A 44 1.22 -7.92 -5.15
N PRO A 45 0.95 -8.20 -6.44
CA PRO A 45 0.53 -7.17 -7.39
C PRO A 45 -0.71 -6.41 -6.91
N GLY A 46 -0.59 -5.09 -6.76
CA GLY A 46 -1.69 -4.23 -6.34
C GLY A 46 -1.99 -4.23 -4.84
N GLU A 47 -1.18 -4.91 -4.02
CA GLU A 47 -1.33 -4.92 -2.56
C GLU A 47 -0.08 -4.37 -1.86
N VAL A 48 -0.28 -3.84 -0.66
CA VAL A 48 0.79 -3.41 0.25
C VAL A 48 0.67 -4.22 1.53
N GLY A 49 1.70 -5.02 1.82
CA GLY A 49 1.81 -5.71 3.10
C GLY A 49 2.27 -4.76 4.21
N LYS A 50 1.58 -4.78 5.34
CA LYS A 50 1.89 -4.03 6.56
C LYS A 50 1.99 -4.98 7.74
N TYR A 51 2.94 -4.72 8.65
CA TYR A 51 2.97 -5.42 9.93
C TYR A 51 1.86 -4.90 10.83
N ASP A 52 1.18 -5.83 11.48
CA ASP A 52 0.11 -5.56 12.43
C ASP A 52 0.20 -6.54 13.62
N ILE A 53 -0.47 -6.22 14.71
CA ILE A 53 -0.49 -7.05 15.92
C ILE A 53 -1.90 -7.63 16.08
N ASN A 54 -1.99 -8.97 16.18
CA ASN A 54 -3.26 -9.64 16.41
C ASN A 54 -3.72 -9.51 17.88
N GLU A 55 -4.93 -10.01 18.19
CA GLU A 55 -5.49 -9.97 19.55
C GLU A 55 -4.65 -10.75 20.58
N GLN A 56 -3.80 -11.68 20.13
CA GLN A 56 -2.87 -12.42 20.99
C GLN A 56 -1.52 -11.71 21.21
N GLY A 57 -1.30 -10.55 20.59
CA GLY A 57 -0.04 -9.80 20.73
C GLY A 57 1.09 -10.30 19.82
N GLU A 58 0.78 -11.08 18.79
CA GLU A 58 1.72 -11.60 17.80
C GLU A 58 1.75 -10.71 16.55
N ILE A 59 2.92 -10.59 15.91
CA ILE A 59 3.04 -9.88 14.64
C ILE A 59 2.48 -10.75 13.51
N MET A 60 1.58 -10.16 12.74
CA MET A 60 1.11 -10.68 11.47
C MET A 60 1.35 -9.69 10.33
N VAL A 61 1.25 -10.17 9.08
CA VAL A 61 1.25 -9.30 7.89
C VAL A 61 -0.18 -9.17 7.39
N ARG A 62 -0.68 -7.95 7.32
CA ARG A 62 -1.96 -7.61 6.68
C ARG A 62 -1.69 -7.03 5.31
N TYR A 63 -2.40 -7.51 4.29
CA TYR A 63 -2.33 -6.96 2.94
C TYR A 63 -3.52 -6.03 2.71
N GLU A 64 -3.23 -4.83 2.25
CA GLU A 64 -4.23 -3.83 1.88
C GLU A 64 -4.10 -3.54 0.39
N GLN A 65 -5.22 -3.24 -0.28
CA GLN A 65 -5.14 -2.77 -1.67
C GLN A 65 -4.35 -1.47 -1.72
N ARG A 66 -3.38 -1.42 -2.62
CA ARG A 66 -2.64 -0.20 -2.90
C ARG A 66 -3.64 0.83 -3.45
N GLU A 67 -3.72 1.98 -2.82
CA GLU A 67 -4.44 3.09 -3.40
C GLU A 67 -3.85 3.40 -4.78
N LYS A 68 -4.72 3.42 -5.80
CA LYS A 68 -4.32 3.82 -7.14
C LYS A 68 -3.77 5.23 -7.07
N THR A 69 -2.57 5.41 -7.59
CA THR A 69 -1.99 6.74 -7.77
C THR A 69 -2.85 7.57 -8.73
N GLU A 70 -2.78 8.89 -8.67
CA GLU A 70 -3.48 9.75 -9.63
C GLU A 70 -3.12 9.41 -11.08
N ALA A 71 -1.86 9.05 -11.34
CA ALA A 71 -1.41 8.60 -12.64
C ALA A 71 -2.09 7.31 -13.12
N GLU A 72 -2.31 6.34 -12.20
CA GLU A 72 -3.02 5.10 -12.51
C GLU A 72 -4.51 5.35 -12.76
N LYS A 73 -5.15 6.23 -11.97
CA LYS A 73 -6.54 6.64 -12.18
C LYS A 73 -6.73 7.33 -13.53
N LEU A 74 -5.87 8.30 -13.85
CA LEU A 74 -5.89 9.02 -15.13
C LEU A 74 -5.67 8.07 -16.32
N LYS A 75 -4.82 7.04 -16.15
CA LYS A 75 -4.59 6.05 -17.20
C LYS A 75 -5.84 5.21 -17.48
N GLU A 76 -6.59 4.82 -16.45
CA GLU A 76 -7.87 4.12 -16.60
C GLU A 76 -8.91 5.01 -17.29
N GLU A 77 -9.06 6.26 -16.86
CA GLU A 77 -9.97 7.22 -17.51
C GLU A 77 -9.65 7.40 -18.99
N ILE A 78 -8.37 7.52 -19.35
CA ILE A 78 -7.94 7.62 -20.77
C ILE A 78 -8.29 6.34 -21.54
N GLN A 79 -8.17 5.16 -20.93
CA GLN A 79 -8.53 3.90 -21.58
C GLN A 79 -10.05 3.79 -21.81
N GLU A 80 -10.86 4.21 -20.83
CA GLU A 80 -12.32 4.26 -20.97
C GLU A 80 -12.73 5.23 -22.08
N ILE A 81 -12.20 6.46 -22.08
CA ILE A 81 -12.48 7.46 -23.14
C ILE A 81 -12.09 6.93 -24.52
N LYS A 82 -10.94 6.24 -24.64
CA LYS A 82 -10.53 5.64 -25.92
C LYS A 82 -11.48 4.56 -26.39
N LYS A 83 -11.99 3.75 -25.47
CA LYS A 83 -12.98 2.71 -25.79
C LYS A 83 -14.28 3.36 -26.25
N GLU A 84 -14.79 4.34 -25.52
CA GLU A 84 -16.00 5.08 -25.90
C GLU A 84 -15.86 5.76 -27.28
N GLN A 85 -14.69 6.32 -27.59
CA GLN A 85 -14.42 6.87 -28.92
C GLN A 85 -14.46 5.80 -30.01
N LEU A 86 -13.90 4.62 -29.74
CA LEU A 86 -13.92 3.51 -30.69
C LEU A 86 -15.36 3.05 -30.95
N ASP A 87 -16.12 2.82 -29.88
CA ASP A 87 -17.52 2.39 -29.94
C ASP A 87 -18.38 3.43 -30.69
N MET A 88 -18.13 4.73 -30.47
CA MET A 88 -18.81 5.81 -31.19
C MET A 88 -18.43 5.84 -32.68
N MET A 89 -17.15 5.62 -33.02
CA MET A 89 -16.72 5.56 -34.42
C MET A 89 -17.34 4.36 -35.15
N GLU A 90 -17.40 3.19 -34.50
CA GLU A 90 -18.08 2.01 -35.04
C GLU A 90 -19.56 2.28 -35.27
N ALA A 91 -20.26 2.85 -34.28
CA ALA A 91 -21.67 3.23 -34.43
C ALA A 91 -21.91 4.24 -35.58
N LEU A 92 -21.02 5.23 -35.75
CA LEU A 92 -21.10 6.19 -36.86
C LEU A 92 -20.82 5.54 -38.22
N ALA A 93 -19.93 4.55 -38.29
CA ALA A 93 -19.64 3.81 -39.51
C ALA A 93 -20.85 2.95 -39.91
N GLU A 94 -21.45 2.22 -38.97
CA GLU A 94 -22.66 1.43 -39.20
C GLU A 94 -23.85 2.29 -39.67
N MET A 95 -24.03 3.47 -39.09
CA MET A 95 -25.06 4.43 -39.55
C MET A 95 -24.82 4.93 -40.97
N LYS A 96 -23.55 5.07 -41.40
CA LYS A 96 -23.22 5.47 -42.77
C LYS A 96 -23.42 4.36 -43.80
N GLU A 97 -23.17 3.11 -43.42
CA GLU A 97 -23.35 1.94 -44.30
C GLU A 97 -24.81 1.49 -44.39
N GLY A 98 -25.61 1.67 -43.34
CA GLY A 98 -27.04 1.33 -43.31
C GLY A 98 -27.99 2.37 -43.92
N GLY A 99 -27.47 3.50 -44.40
CA GLY A 99 -28.26 4.63 -44.94
C GLY A 99 -28.22 4.79 -46.47
N ALA A 100 -27.73 3.79 -47.22
CA ALA A 100 -27.64 3.81 -48.69
C ALA A 100 -28.70 2.92 -49.36
#